data_AF-A0A432UN83-F1
#
_entry.id   AF-A0A432UN83-F1
#
_cell.length_a   1.000
_cell.length_b   1.000
_cell.length_c   1.000
_cell.angle_alpha   90.00
_cell.angle_beta   90.00
_cell.angle_gamma   90.00
#
_symmetry.space_group_name_H-M   'P 1'
#
loop_
_entity.id
_entity.type
_entity.pdbx_description
1 polymer ?
#
loop_
_entity_poly.entity_id
_entity_poly.type
_entity_poly.pdbx_seq_one_letter_code
_entity_poly.pdbx_strand_id
1 'polypeptide(L)'
;MFKNSGVFVKFVIVLLLSLFSTSVEKAPVHAAAIYMTVMDCVGNITSGDVVQSYLGDGYCDDGTWGINLNCSTFNYDNGDCSSGNTGGGYTTDCVGNVASVAQIQQWLGDGYCDDGTYGLVLYCSAYNWDYGDCSGGGSGNGAYTTDCVGNTVSVAQVQQWLGDGYCDDGTYGMVLYCAQYNWDYGDCSGGAGGGSGNSYVIDCSGNAVPLSYVQAWLGDGYCDYGQSNINLNCAEFNYDGGDCILY
;
A
#
# COMPACT_ATOMS: atom_id res chain seq x y z
N MET A 1 24.93 -27.93 -21.69
CA MET A 1 24.44 -26.61 -21.24
C MET A 1 23.66 -26.82 -19.95
N PHE A 2 23.95 -25.99 -18.93
CA PHE A 2 23.67 -26.13 -17.48
C PHE A 2 24.57 -27.18 -16.78
N LYS A 3 25.17 -26.99 -15.59
CA LYS A 3 24.86 -26.13 -14.42
C LYS A 3 26.08 -26.02 -13.46
N ASN A 4 26.17 -24.92 -12.72
CA ASN A 4 26.77 -24.70 -11.38
C ASN A 4 28.22 -25.11 -11.06
N SER A 5 29.01 -24.15 -10.53
CA SER A 5 30.03 -24.40 -9.48
C SER A 5 30.50 -23.10 -8.81
N GLY A 6 30.04 -22.89 -7.57
CA GLY A 6 30.86 -22.55 -6.39
C GLY A 6 31.75 -21.31 -6.38
N VAL A 7 31.30 -20.29 -5.63
CA VAL A 7 32.09 -19.17 -5.12
C VAL A 7 33.12 -19.67 -4.10
N PHE A 8 34.40 -19.31 -4.28
CA PHE A 8 35.45 -19.42 -3.25
C PHE A 8 36.21 -18.09 -3.19
N VAL A 9 35.84 -17.22 -2.25
CA VAL A 9 36.57 -15.99 -1.94
C VAL A 9 37.76 -16.37 -1.06
N LYS A 10 38.98 -16.05 -1.53
CA LYS A 10 40.24 -16.34 -0.85
C LYS A 10 40.48 -15.35 0.30
N PHE A 11 40.55 -15.85 1.53
CA PHE A 11 41.09 -15.12 2.69
C PHE A 11 42.63 -15.19 2.68
N VAL A 12 43.29 -14.04 2.78
CA VAL A 12 44.75 -13.95 2.95
C VAL A 12 45.03 -13.86 4.46
N ILE A 13 45.47 -14.98 5.05
CA ILE A 13 45.94 -15.05 6.45
C ILE A 13 47.45 -14.86 6.46
N VAL A 14 47.94 -13.80 7.10
CA VAL A 14 49.37 -13.59 7.34
C VAL A 14 49.78 -14.44 8.55
N LEU A 15 50.50 -15.53 8.28
CA LEU A 15 50.97 -16.50 9.28
C LEU A 15 52.40 -16.14 9.72
N LEU A 16 52.57 -15.57 10.92
CA LEU A 16 53.88 -15.40 11.56
C LEU A 16 54.10 -16.55 12.55
N LEU A 17 54.86 -17.57 12.12
CA LEU A 17 55.46 -18.56 13.02
C LEU A 17 56.83 -18.08 13.49
N SER A 18 57.00 -17.95 14.80
CA SER A 18 58.33 -18.00 15.43
C SER A 18 58.27 -18.87 16.69
N LEU A 19 59.10 -19.92 16.65
CA LEU A 19 59.31 -20.98 17.64
C LEU A 19 59.91 -20.46 18.95
N PHE A 20 59.56 -21.06 20.10
CA PHE A 20 60.51 -21.53 21.14
C PHE A 20 59.85 -22.55 22.09
N SER A 21 60.55 -23.66 22.33
CA SER A 21 60.18 -24.81 23.17
C SER A 21 60.51 -24.60 24.65
N THR A 22 59.71 -25.17 25.57
CA THR A 22 60.06 -26.29 26.49
C THR A 22 59.21 -26.30 27.78
N SER A 23 58.86 -27.51 28.19
CA SER A 23 58.40 -27.97 29.53
C SER A 23 56.90 -27.97 29.82
N VAL A 24 56.42 -29.19 30.07
CA VAL A 24 55.07 -29.60 30.42
C VAL A 24 54.77 -29.22 31.88
N GLU A 25 53.76 -28.39 32.13
CA GLU A 25 52.90 -28.53 33.31
C GLU A 25 51.43 -28.41 32.91
N LYS A 26 50.65 -29.29 33.50
CA LYS A 26 49.32 -29.72 33.10
C LYS A 26 48.28 -28.68 33.55
N ALA A 27 47.82 -27.83 32.64
CA ALA A 27 46.61 -27.02 32.81
C ALA A 27 45.58 -27.36 31.72
N PRO A 28 44.28 -27.46 32.06
CA PRO A 28 43.25 -27.90 31.12
C PRO A 28 43.10 -26.88 29.99
N VAL A 29 42.94 -27.40 28.78
CA VAL A 29 42.58 -26.69 27.55
C VAL A 29 41.37 -25.77 27.75
N HIS A 30 41.60 -24.55 28.21
CA HIS A 30 40.78 -23.41 27.82
C HIS A 30 41.57 -22.69 26.75
N ALA A 31 41.13 -22.93 25.52
CA ALA A 31 41.67 -22.39 24.29
C ALA A 31 42.13 -20.96 24.49
N ALA A 32 43.39 -20.68 24.12
CA ALA A 32 43.78 -19.34 23.78
C ALA A 32 42.79 -18.86 22.72
N ALA A 33 41.82 -18.03 23.12
CA ALA A 33 41.01 -17.28 22.20
C ALA A 33 42.01 -16.40 21.44
N ILE A 34 42.37 -16.84 20.24
CA ILE A 34 43.02 -15.99 19.26
C ILE A 34 41.94 -14.96 18.94
N TYR A 35 41.92 -13.85 19.67
CA TYR A 35 41.05 -12.72 19.36
C TYR A 35 41.44 -12.26 17.96
N MET A 36 40.63 -12.66 16.98
CA MET A 36 40.78 -12.19 15.62
C MET A 36 40.49 -10.70 15.67
N THR A 37 41.53 -9.90 15.51
CA THR A 37 41.39 -8.45 15.41
C THR A 37 40.90 -8.11 14.02
N VAL A 38 39.93 -7.19 13.95
CA VAL A 38 39.30 -6.74 12.72
C VAL A 38 39.51 -5.24 12.61
N MET A 39 39.82 -4.78 11.40
CA MET A 39 39.98 -3.37 11.09
C MET A 39 38.66 -2.82 10.56
N ASP A 40 38.20 -1.71 11.12
CA ASP A 40 36.99 -0.99 10.67
C ASP A 40 37.25 -0.22 9.36
N CYS A 41 36.23 0.45 8.83
CA CYS A 41 36.30 1.15 7.55
C CYS A 41 37.24 2.37 7.53
N VAL A 42 37.66 2.89 8.69
CA VAL A 42 38.58 4.04 8.81
C VAL A 42 39.95 3.64 9.38
N GLY A 43 40.19 2.34 9.57
CA GLY A 43 41.48 1.79 9.97
C GLY A 43 41.66 1.57 11.47
N ASN A 44 40.61 1.73 12.28
CA ASN A 44 40.68 1.39 13.70
C ASN A 44 40.64 -0.12 13.88
N ILE A 45 41.41 -0.63 14.84
CA ILE A 45 41.47 -2.07 15.14
C ILE A 45 40.61 -2.36 16.36
N THR A 46 39.67 -3.30 16.22
CA THR A 46 38.81 -3.80 17.31
C THR A 46 38.79 -5.35 17.32
N SER A 47 38.08 -5.96 18.27
CA SER A 47 37.90 -7.41 18.29
C SER A 47 36.76 -7.84 17.36
N GLY A 48 36.86 -9.05 16.80
CA GLY A 48 35.78 -9.64 16.00
C GLY A 48 34.45 -9.74 16.75
N ASP A 49 34.47 -9.99 18.06
CA ASP A 49 33.26 -10.04 18.89
C ASP A 49 32.53 -8.69 18.93
N VAL A 50 33.29 -7.58 18.95
CA VAL A 50 32.71 -6.23 18.87
C VAL A 50 32.11 -6.00 17.49
N VAL A 51 32.83 -6.33 16.41
CA VAL A 51 32.24 -6.19 15.05
C VAL A 51 30.94 -6.99 14.94
N GLN A 52 30.89 -8.21 15.48
CA GLN A 52 29.70 -9.07 15.40
C GLN A 52 28.50 -8.54 16.19
N SER A 53 28.70 -7.73 17.22
CA SER A 53 27.61 -7.14 18.01
C SER A 53 27.00 -5.89 17.39
N TYR A 54 27.75 -5.22 16.51
CA TYR A 54 27.38 -3.97 15.85
C TYR A 54 26.86 -4.24 14.43
N LEU A 55 27.47 -5.22 13.74
CA LEU A 55 27.10 -5.55 12.37
C LEU A 55 25.63 -5.97 12.22
N GLY A 56 24.83 -5.15 11.53
CA GLY A 56 23.42 -5.48 11.26
C GLY A 56 22.51 -5.35 12.49
N ASP A 57 22.84 -4.48 13.45
CA ASP A 57 22.12 -4.31 14.71
C ASP A 57 20.88 -3.38 14.61
N GLY A 58 20.64 -2.81 13.43
CA GLY A 58 19.57 -1.88 13.11
C GLY A 58 19.96 -0.40 13.19
N TYR A 59 21.20 -0.09 13.58
CA TYR A 59 21.79 1.23 13.53
C TYR A 59 22.90 1.26 12.48
N CYS A 60 23.17 2.42 11.85
CA CYS A 60 24.35 2.53 10.99
C CYS A 60 25.53 2.93 11.85
N ASP A 61 26.48 2.02 11.96
CA ASP A 61 27.77 2.26 12.54
C ASP A 61 28.68 2.95 11.52
N ASP A 62 28.53 4.27 11.38
CA ASP A 62 29.34 5.11 10.47
C ASP A 62 30.54 5.79 11.16
N GLY A 63 30.85 5.39 12.39
CA GLY A 63 31.87 6.02 13.23
C GLY A 63 31.32 7.00 14.26
N THR A 64 30.03 7.37 14.20
CA THR A 64 29.40 8.28 15.17
C THR A 64 29.53 7.76 16.62
N TRP A 65 29.47 6.44 16.81
CA TRP A 65 29.53 5.78 18.13
C TRP A 65 30.85 5.06 18.39
N GLY A 66 31.89 5.36 17.61
CA GLY A 66 33.25 4.87 17.82
C GLY A 66 33.69 3.68 16.96
N ILE A 67 32.79 3.04 16.22
CA ILE A 67 33.10 2.02 15.21
C ILE A 67 32.48 2.40 13.86
N ASN A 68 33.23 2.19 12.76
CA ASN A 68 32.74 2.44 11.40
C ASN A 68 32.69 1.14 10.58
N LEU A 69 31.49 0.62 10.35
CA LEU A 69 31.15 -0.52 9.50
C LEU A 69 30.48 -0.09 8.17
N ASN A 70 30.35 1.22 7.92
CA ASN A 70 29.78 1.78 6.70
C ASN A 70 30.74 1.73 5.50
N CYS A 71 31.11 0.53 5.06
CA CYS A 71 31.85 0.31 3.82
C CYS A 71 31.54 -1.04 3.20
N SER A 72 31.91 -1.22 1.93
CA SER A 72 31.62 -2.44 1.17
C SER A 72 32.18 -3.72 1.81
N THR A 73 33.26 -3.62 2.60
CA THR A 73 33.84 -4.76 3.33
C THR A 73 32.86 -5.39 4.32
N PHE A 74 32.01 -4.57 4.94
CA PHE A 74 31.00 -4.98 5.91
C PHE A 74 29.59 -4.93 5.32
N ASN A 75 29.48 -4.91 3.98
CA ASN A 75 28.21 -4.77 3.28
C ASN A 75 27.41 -3.52 3.75
N TYR A 76 28.12 -2.42 4.00
CA TYR A 76 27.57 -1.19 4.57
C TYR A 76 26.75 -1.47 5.83
N ASP A 77 27.42 -2.01 6.83
CA ASP A 77 26.82 -2.46 8.08
C ASP A 77 25.68 -3.47 7.90
N ASN A 78 25.94 -4.49 7.09
CA ASN A 78 24.97 -5.50 6.66
C ASN A 78 23.63 -4.92 6.14
N GLY A 79 23.67 -3.71 5.56
CA GLY A 79 22.53 -3.01 5.01
C GLY A 79 21.95 -1.90 5.90
N ASP A 80 22.41 -1.75 7.14
CA ASP A 80 21.92 -0.71 8.05
C ASP A 80 22.40 0.69 7.64
N CYS A 81 23.50 0.75 6.90
CA CYS A 81 23.95 1.93 6.19
C CYS A 81 23.56 1.85 4.71
N SER A 82 22.58 2.65 4.28
CA SER A 82 22.24 2.75 2.85
C SER A 82 23.16 3.74 2.12
N SER A 83 23.61 3.35 0.93
CA SER A 83 24.48 4.15 0.06
C SER A 83 23.73 5.37 -0.50
N GLY A 84 23.67 6.45 0.30
CA GLY A 84 23.17 7.74 -0.16
C GLY A 84 22.13 8.42 0.73
N ASN A 85 21.82 7.87 1.91
CA ASN A 85 20.99 8.55 2.89
C ASN A 85 21.76 8.73 4.20
N THR A 86 21.52 9.85 4.87
CA THR A 86 22.06 10.16 6.20
C THR A 86 21.97 8.94 7.12
N GLY A 87 23.09 8.49 7.67
CA GLY A 87 23.27 7.17 8.28
C GLY A 87 22.16 6.70 9.23
N GLY A 88 21.83 5.42 9.13
CA GLY A 88 21.44 4.59 10.27
C GLY A 88 19.99 4.42 10.53
N GLY A 89 19.31 3.58 9.76
CA GLY A 89 17.92 3.25 10.06
C GLY A 89 17.03 4.49 10.16
N TYR A 90 17.44 5.62 9.58
CA TYR A 90 16.71 6.87 9.46
C TYR A 90 16.63 7.26 7.98
N THR A 91 15.52 7.90 7.61
CA THR A 91 15.33 8.52 6.30
C THR A 91 14.49 9.78 6.50
N THR A 92 14.30 10.55 5.45
CA THR A 92 13.47 11.74 5.46
C THR A 92 12.09 11.46 4.88
N ASP A 93 11.05 12.02 5.49
CA ASP A 93 9.69 12.04 4.96
C ASP A 93 9.58 12.95 3.71
N CYS A 94 8.37 13.09 3.15
CA CYS A 94 8.14 13.87 1.93
C CYS A 94 8.45 15.38 2.06
N VAL A 95 8.56 15.91 3.27
CA VAL A 95 8.89 17.33 3.54
C VAL A 95 10.28 17.50 4.17
N GLY A 96 11.05 16.42 4.28
CA GLY A 96 12.43 16.44 4.77
C GLY A 96 12.58 16.22 6.28
N ASN A 97 11.53 15.84 7.00
CA ASN A 97 11.65 15.50 8.43
C ASN A 97 12.34 14.14 8.58
N VAL A 98 13.33 14.05 9.45
CA VAL A 98 14.04 12.80 9.71
C VAL A 98 13.21 11.91 10.64
N ALA A 99 12.98 10.66 10.22
CA ALA A 99 12.34 9.63 11.03
C ALA A 99 13.02 8.28 10.81
N SER A 100 12.86 7.35 11.75
CA SER A 100 13.47 6.03 11.58
C SER A 100 12.76 5.28 10.46
N VAL A 101 13.49 4.50 9.68
CA VAL A 101 12.96 3.58 8.67
C VAL A 101 11.93 2.66 9.34
N ALA A 102 12.22 2.14 10.53
CA ALA A 102 11.28 1.32 11.29
C ALA A 102 9.97 2.04 11.60
N GLN A 103 10.02 3.32 11.98
CA GLN A 103 8.82 4.14 12.21
C GLN A 103 8.06 4.36 10.91
N ILE A 104 8.74 4.73 9.82
CA ILE A 104 8.08 4.91 8.51
C ILE A 104 7.41 3.62 8.04
N GLN A 105 8.06 2.46 8.22
CA GLN A 105 7.47 1.16 7.84
C GLN A 105 6.21 0.80 8.66
N GLN A 106 6.00 1.39 9.84
CA GLN A 106 4.79 1.17 10.63
C GLN A 106 3.61 2.04 10.18
N TRP A 107 3.90 3.14 9.48
CA TRP A 107 2.95 4.16 9.05
C TRP A 107 2.53 3.90 7.59
N LEU A 108 3.46 3.44 6.75
CA LEU A 108 3.15 3.04 5.38
C LEU A 108 2.04 2.00 5.27
N GLY A 109 0.93 2.38 4.64
CA GLY A 109 -0.16 1.43 4.33
C GLY A 109 -0.93 0.98 5.57
N ASP A 110 -0.95 1.79 6.63
CA ASP A 110 -1.60 1.46 7.90
C ASP A 110 -3.13 1.72 7.90
N GLY A 111 -3.66 2.21 6.78
CA GLY A 111 -5.05 2.58 6.58
C GLY A 111 -5.34 4.04 6.96
N TYR A 112 -4.35 4.87 7.23
CA TYR A 112 -4.53 6.30 7.39
C TYR A 112 -3.71 7.01 6.31
N CYS A 113 -4.19 8.16 5.85
CA CYS A 113 -3.35 8.98 4.99
C CYS A 113 -2.42 9.82 5.86
N ASP A 114 -1.13 9.49 5.84
CA ASP A 114 -0.08 10.20 6.56
C ASP A 114 0.34 11.48 5.82
N ASP A 115 -0.52 12.48 5.88
CA ASP A 115 -0.36 13.78 5.21
C ASP A 115 0.33 14.85 6.07
N GLY A 116 0.83 14.47 7.24
CA GLY A 116 1.39 15.38 8.24
C GLY A 116 0.45 15.76 9.39
N THR A 117 -0.82 15.34 9.36
CA THR A 117 -1.78 15.61 10.45
C THR A 117 -1.27 15.15 11.82
N TYR A 118 -0.54 14.03 11.88
CA TYR A 118 0.02 13.45 13.11
C TYR A 118 1.55 13.49 13.18
N GLY A 119 2.22 14.17 12.24
CA GLY A 119 3.66 14.42 12.27
C GLY A 119 4.39 13.99 10.99
N LEU A 120 4.34 12.70 10.63
CA LEU A 120 4.98 12.18 9.43
C LEU A 120 4.20 12.57 8.17
N VAL A 121 4.92 12.95 7.10
CA VAL A 121 4.35 13.19 5.77
C VAL A 121 4.83 12.12 4.78
N LEU A 122 4.01 11.13 4.48
CA LEU A 122 4.29 10.04 3.53
C LEU A 122 3.46 10.16 2.23
N TYR A 123 2.66 11.23 2.10
CA TYR A 123 1.95 11.60 0.87
C TYR A 123 2.87 12.14 -0.24
N CYS A 124 3.70 11.29 -0.83
CA CYS A 124 4.43 11.60 -2.05
C CYS A 124 4.82 10.34 -2.83
N SER A 125 5.20 10.53 -4.10
CA SER A 125 5.62 9.43 -4.98
C SER A 125 6.78 8.58 -4.44
N ALA A 126 7.66 9.14 -3.60
CA ALA A 126 8.76 8.40 -2.97
C ALA A 126 8.28 7.27 -2.04
N TYR A 127 7.08 7.43 -1.47
CA TYR A 127 6.44 6.48 -0.55
C TYR A 127 5.20 5.84 -1.16
N ASN A 128 5.07 5.88 -2.50
CA ASN A 128 3.91 5.39 -3.23
C ASN A 128 2.59 5.93 -2.67
N TRP A 129 2.57 7.23 -2.32
CA TRP A 129 1.40 7.90 -1.74
C TRP A 129 0.87 7.17 -0.52
N ASP A 130 1.77 6.93 0.44
CA ASP A 130 1.49 6.15 1.64
C ASP A 130 0.94 4.75 1.33
N TYR A 131 1.65 4.04 0.43
CA TYR A 131 1.23 2.72 -0.06
C TYR A 131 -0.21 2.65 -0.62
N GLY A 132 -0.74 3.78 -1.06
CA GLY A 132 -2.07 3.92 -1.62
C GLY A 132 -3.09 4.53 -0.66
N ASP A 133 -2.76 4.72 0.61
CA ASP A 133 -3.68 5.28 1.59
C ASP A 133 -3.99 6.77 1.33
N CYS A 134 -3.07 7.47 0.67
CA CYS A 134 -3.26 8.86 0.28
C CYS A 134 -3.59 9.08 -1.21
N SER A 135 -3.67 8.04 -2.03
CA SER A 135 -3.99 8.18 -3.46
C SER A 135 -5.28 7.45 -3.84
N GLY A 136 -6.33 8.20 -4.19
CA GLY A 136 -7.37 7.73 -5.11
C GLY A 136 -8.16 6.50 -4.69
N GLY A 137 -8.74 6.51 -3.48
CA GLY A 137 -9.77 5.53 -3.09
C GLY A 137 -9.26 4.22 -2.48
N GLY A 138 -8.08 4.23 -1.85
CA GLY A 138 -7.59 3.12 -1.03
C GLY A 138 -8.28 3.05 0.34
N SER A 139 -8.70 1.85 0.71
CA SER A 139 -9.49 1.51 1.90
C SER A 139 -8.70 1.68 3.20
N GLY A 140 -8.80 2.85 3.82
CA GLY A 140 -8.25 3.12 5.14
C GLY A 140 -9.11 4.12 5.93
N ASN A 141 -9.25 3.92 7.25
CA ASN A 141 -10.00 4.75 8.20
C ASN A 141 -9.46 6.19 8.39
N GLY A 142 -8.66 6.71 7.45
CA GLY A 142 -8.21 8.10 7.40
C GLY A 142 -8.05 8.69 6.00
N ALA A 143 -8.37 7.94 4.94
CA ALA A 143 -8.29 8.47 3.58
C ALA A 143 -9.45 9.45 3.34
N TYR A 144 -9.15 10.67 2.91
CA TYR A 144 -10.15 11.64 2.48
C TYR A 144 -10.14 11.77 0.96
N THR A 145 -11.31 12.06 0.40
CA THR A 145 -11.49 12.41 -1.01
C THR A 145 -12.40 13.64 -1.11
N THR A 146 -12.65 14.13 -2.31
CA THR A 146 -13.62 15.18 -2.56
C THR A 146 -14.88 14.63 -3.20
N ASP A 147 -16.03 15.00 -2.63
CA ASP A 147 -17.33 14.75 -3.21
C ASP A 147 -17.52 15.54 -4.54
N CYS A 148 -18.66 15.38 -5.20
CA CYS A 148 -18.93 16.00 -6.50
C CYS A 148 -19.00 17.54 -6.48
N VAL A 149 -19.10 18.16 -5.29
CA VAL A 149 -19.09 19.62 -5.13
C VAL A 149 -17.81 20.13 -4.46
N GLY A 150 -16.83 19.24 -4.26
CA GLY A 150 -15.50 19.58 -3.74
C GLY A 150 -15.39 19.59 -2.22
N ASN A 151 -16.37 19.07 -1.48
CA ASN A 151 -16.24 18.91 -0.03
C ASN A 151 -15.32 17.74 0.29
N THR A 152 -14.43 17.93 1.25
CA THR A 152 -13.60 16.85 1.80
C THR A 152 -14.47 15.88 2.59
N VAL A 153 -14.51 14.62 2.16
CA VAL A 153 -15.27 13.52 2.77
C VAL A 153 -14.37 12.32 2.99
N SER A 154 -14.63 11.48 4.00
CA SER A 154 -13.82 10.28 4.18
C SER A 154 -14.16 9.24 3.13
N VAL A 155 -13.14 8.55 2.60
CA VAL A 155 -13.31 7.43 1.67
C VAL A 155 -14.16 6.33 2.32
N ALA A 156 -13.99 6.09 3.63
CA ALA A 156 -14.81 5.13 4.37
C ALA A 156 -16.31 5.47 4.32
N GLN A 157 -16.67 6.76 4.47
CA GLN A 157 -18.07 7.19 4.32
C GLN A 157 -18.53 7.08 2.86
N VAL A 158 -17.70 7.47 1.89
CA VAL A 158 -18.03 7.32 0.47
C VAL A 158 -18.34 5.86 0.12
N GLN A 159 -17.53 4.89 0.59
CA GLN A 159 -17.78 3.46 0.34
C GLN A 159 -19.05 2.93 1.00
N GLN A 160 -19.52 3.56 2.08
CA GLN A 160 -20.77 3.17 2.75
C GLN A 160 -22.01 3.69 2.04
N TRP A 161 -21.88 4.79 1.31
CA TRP A 161 -22.98 5.56 0.73
C TRP A 161 -23.14 5.24 -0.77
N LEU A 162 -22.04 4.93 -1.49
CA LEU A 162 -22.10 4.48 -2.87
C LEU A 162 -23.00 3.25 -3.06
N GLY A 163 -24.08 3.42 -3.84
CA GLY A 163 -24.94 2.29 -4.19
C GLY A 163 -25.77 1.75 -3.01
N ASP A 164 -26.01 2.56 -1.99
CA ASP A 164 -26.72 2.16 -0.77
C ASP A 164 -28.26 2.16 -0.91
N GLY A 165 -28.76 2.54 -2.09
CA GLY A 165 -30.17 2.65 -2.43
C GLY A 165 -30.78 4.03 -2.18
N TYR A 166 -29.98 5.00 -1.74
CA TYR A 166 -30.33 6.41 -1.63
C TYR A 166 -29.53 7.24 -2.63
N CYS A 167 -30.14 8.28 -3.21
CA CYS A 167 -29.35 9.21 -4.01
C CYS A 167 -28.67 10.21 -3.08
N ASP A 168 -27.35 10.15 -3.05
CA ASP A 168 -26.51 11.09 -2.34
C ASP A 168 -26.31 12.36 -3.15
N ASP A 169 -27.38 13.17 -3.21
CA ASP A 169 -27.43 14.45 -3.92
C ASP A 169 -27.03 15.66 -3.05
N GLY A 170 -26.54 15.41 -1.82
CA GLY A 170 -26.24 16.44 -0.84
C GLY A 170 -27.33 16.66 0.21
N THR A 171 -28.48 15.98 0.12
CA THR A 171 -29.56 16.06 1.13
C THR A 171 -29.05 15.82 2.56
N TYR A 172 -28.11 14.88 2.72
CA TYR A 172 -27.49 14.55 4.02
C TYR A 172 -26.03 15.02 4.16
N GLY A 173 -25.57 15.89 3.26
CA GLY A 173 -24.28 16.58 3.37
C GLY A 173 -23.14 16.06 2.48
N MET A 174 -23.29 14.91 1.84
CA MET A 174 -22.33 14.38 0.85
C MET A 174 -22.99 14.29 -0.54
N VAL A 175 -22.26 14.68 -1.59
CA VAL A 175 -22.74 14.64 -2.98
C VAL A 175 -21.95 13.60 -3.80
N LEU A 176 -22.55 12.46 -4.14
CA LEU A 176 -21.95 11.40 -4.99
C LEU A 176 -22.58 11.30 -6.39
N TYR A 177 -23.54 12.16 -6.71
CA TYR A 177 -24.15 12.25 -8.04
C TYR A 177 -23.24 12.93 -9.09
N CYS A 178 -22.17 12.27 -9.52
CA CYS A 178 -21.36 12.70 -10.66
C CYS A 178 -20.64 11.53 -11.33
N ALA A 179 -20.08 11.76 -12.52
CA ALA A 179 -19.37 10.74 -13.29
C ALA A 179 -18.21 10.09 -12.53
N GLN A 180 -17.53 10.82 -11.63
CA GLN A 180 -16.45 10.30 -10.78
C GLN A 180 -16.91 9.11 -9.91
N TYR A 181 -18.16 9.14 -9.47
CA TYR A 181 -18.77 8.14 -8.58
C TYR A 181 -19.81 7.30 -9.30
N ASN A 182 -19.76 7.28 -10.64
CA ASN A 182 -20.70 6.56 -11.48
C ASN A 182 -22.17 6.88 -11.14
N TRP A 183 -22.44 8.16 -10.89
CA TRP A 183 -23.78 8.67 -10.53
C TRP A 183 -24.37 7.94 -9.32
N ASP A 184 -23.56 7.82 -8.27
CA ASP A 184 -23.89 7.09 -7.05
C ASP A 184 -24.28 5.62 -7.33
N TYR A 185 -23.47 4.97 -8.18
CA TYR A 185 -23.70 3.60 -8.65
C TYR A 185 -25.11 3.35 -9.22
N GLY A 186 -25.75 4.41 -9.71
CA GLY A 186 -27.08 4.37 -10.32
C GLY A 186 -28.21 4.80 -9.39
N ASP A 187 -27.97 5.02 -8.09
CA ASP A 187 -29.03 5.41 -7.14
C ASP A 187 -29.63 6.79 -7.45
N CYS A 188 -28.87 7.62 -8.14
CA CYS A 188 -29.29 8.93 -8.61
C CYS A 188 -29.72 8.97 -10.09
N SER A 189 -29.70 7.84 -10.78
CA SER A 189 -30.03 7.77 -12.21
C SER A 189 -31.55 7.62 -12.46
N GLY A 190 -32.31 8.66 -12.08
CA GLY A 190 -33.75 8.76 -12.35
C GLY A 190 -34.33 10.01 -11.68
N GLY A 191 -34.83 10.95 -12.48
CA GLY A 191 -35.22 12.32 -12.08
C GLY A 191 -35.86 12.52 -10.68
N ALA A 192 -35.32 13.54 -9.99
CA ALA A 192 -35.82 14.24 -8.80
C ALA A 192 -35.97 13.42 -7.50
N GLY A 193 -34.85 13.27 -6.78
CA GLY A 193 -34.82 12.88 -5.36
C GLY A 193 -34.74 11.38 -5.11
N GLY A 194 -33.77 10.70 -5.74
CA GLY A 194 -33.52 9.28 -5.53
C GLY A 194 -33.26 9.00 -4.05
N GLY A 195 -33.88 7.97 -3.51
CA GLY A 195 -33.97 7.82 -2.05
C GLY A 195 -35.27 7.19 -1.64
N SER A 196 -35.57 6.02 -2.21
CA SER A 196 -36.46 5.03 -1.62
C SER A 196 -36.58 3.84 -2.56
N GLY A 197 -35.87 2.75 -2.28
CA GLY A 197 -36.36 1.36 -2.30
C GLY A 197 -37.03 0.80 -3.55
N ASN A 198 -37.09 1.58 -4.62
CA ASN A 198 -37.69 1.25 -5.89
C ASN A 198 -36.55 1.46 -6.88
N SER A 199 -35.77 0.42 -7.16
CA SER A 199 -34.87 0.47 -8.32
C SER A 199 -35.73 0.85 -9.51
N TYR A 200 -35.39 1.91 -10.24
CA TYR A 200 -36.07 2.26 -11.49
C TYR A 200 -35.17 1.83 -12.65
N VAL A 201 -35.79 1.43 -13.76
CA VAL A 201 -35.12 1.13 -15.02
C VAL A 201 -35.65 2.11 -16.05
N ILE A 202 -34.82 2.53 -16.99
CA ILE A 202 -35.27 3.34 -18.12
C ILE A 202 -35.87 2.41 -19.18
N ASP A 203 -37.14 2.61 -19.50
CA ASP A 203 -37.83 1.87 -20.56
C ASP A 203 -37.35 2.32 -21.96
N CYS A 204 -37.79 1.63 -23.01
CA CYS A 204 -37.39 1.93 -24.39
C CYS A 204 -37.92 3.28 -24.92
N SER A 205 -38.83 3.93 -24.18
CA SER A 205 -39.35 5.28 -24.45
C SER A 205 -38.61 6.36 -23.64
N GLY A 206 -37.63 6.00 -22.82
CA GLY A 206 -36.88 6.92 -21.96
C GLY A 206 -37.57 7.24 -20.63
N ASN A 207 -38.62 6.52 -20.26
CA ASN A 207 -39.32 6.72 -19.00
C ASN A 207 -38.68 5.90 -17.88
N ALA A 208 -38.48 6.50 -16.71
CA ALA A 208 -38.13 5.77 -15.50
C ALA A 208 -39.34 4.96 -15.00
N VAL A 209 -39.22 3.65 -14.99
CA VAL A 209 -40.25 2.70 -14.55
C VAL A 209 -39.73 1.86 -13.39
N PRO A 210 -40.56 1.52 -12.37
CA PRO A 210 -40.09 0.67 -11.27
C PRO A 210 -39.58 -0.68 -11.78
N LEU A 211 -38.50 -1.19 -11.21
CA LEU A 211 -37.93 -2.51 -11.50
C LEU A 211 -38.95 -3.61 -11.21
N SER A 212 -39.83 -3.42 -10.22
CA SER A 212 -40.94 -4.33 -9.95
C SER A 212 -41.95 -4.41 -11.09
N TYR A 213 -42.07 -3.35 -11.91
CA TYR A 213 -42.91 -3.36 -13.10
C TYR A 213 -42.17 -4.07 -14.23
N VAL A 214 -40.88 -3.81 -14.43
CA VAL A 214 -40.07 -4.57 -15.39
C VAL A 214 -40.12 -6.07 -15.09
N GLN A 215 -39.96 -6.47 -13.83
CA GLN A 215 -39.98 -7.87 -13.40
C GLN A 215 -41.34 -8.57 -13.59
N ALA A 216 -42.44 -7.81 -13.53
CA ALA A 216 -43.78 -8.37 -13.64
C ALA A 216 -44.29 -8.44 -15.09
N TRP A 217 -43.73 -7.63 -15.99
CA TRP A 217 -44.22 -7.46 -17.36
C TRP A 217 -43.26 -8.05 -18.40
N LEU A 218 -41.96 -8.15 -18.09
CA LEU A 218 -40.97 -8.74 -18.99
C LEU A 218 -41.27 -10.23 -19.25
N GLY A 219 -41.60 -10.56 -20.50
CA GLY A 219 -41.85 -11.95 -20.89
C GLY A 219 -43.14 -12.53 -20.31
N ASP A 220 -44.15 -11.69 -20.07
CA ASP A 220 -45.43 -12.08 -19.45
C ASP A 220 -46.44 -12.73 -20.43
N GLY A 221 -46.08 -12.80 -21.71
CA GLY A 221 -46.89 -13.32 -22.81
C GLY A 221 -47.67 -12.25 -23.59
N TYR A 222 -47.55 -10.97 -23.22
CA TYR A 222 -48.09 -9.83 -23.95
C TYR A 222 -46.96 -8.93 -24.45
N CYS A 223 -47.16 -8.26 -25.58
CA CYS A 223 -46.17 -7.29 -26.06
C CYS A 223 -46.42 -5.93 -25.40
N ASP A 224 -45.41 -5.43 -24.67
CA ASP A 224 -45.41 -4.14 -23.99
C ASP A 224 -44.62 -3.07 -24.78
N TYR A 225 -45.33 -2.38 -25.67
CA TYR A 225 -44.77 -1.41 -26.61
C TYR A 225 -45.23 0.03 -26.34
N GLY A 226 -45.58 0.35 -25.09
CA GLY A 226 -45.81 1.73 -24.64
C GLY A 226 -47.13 2.37 -25.07
N GLN A 227 -48.16 1.58 -25.41
CA GLN A 227 -49.48 2.13 -25.78
C GLN A 227 -50.29 2.65 -24.58
N SER A 228 -50.01 2.20 -23.34
CA SER A 228 -50.62 2.73 -22.10
C SER A 228 -49.83 2.39 -20.82
N ASN A 229 -48.64 1.82 -20.96
CA ASN A 229 -47.85 1.18 -19.91
C ASN A 229 -46.34 1.37 -20.20
N ILE A 230 -45.53 0.48 -19.63
CA ILE A 230 -44.10 0.33 -19.87
C ILE A 230 -43.80 0.00 -21.34
N ASN A 231 -42.66 0.48 -21.87
CA ASN A 231 -42.15 0.07 -23.18
C ASN A 231 -40.92 -0.83 -23.03
N LEU A 232 -41.08 -2.14 -23.21
CA LEU A 232 -40.01 -3.14 -23.18
C LEU A 232 -39.62 -3.63 -24.60
N ASN A 233 -40.20 -3.04 -25.65
CA ASN A 233 -39.96 -3.43 -27.04
C ASN A 233 -38.68 -2.80 -27.62
N CYS A 234 -37.52 -3.17 -27.08
CA CYS A 234 -36.21 -2.85 -27.64
C CYS A 234 -35.16 -3.92 -27.30
N ALA A 235 -34.00 -3.84 -27.97
CA ALA A 235 -32.94 -4.84 -27.84
C ALA A 235 -32.45 -5.04 -26.40
N GLU A 236 -32.45 -3.98 -25.57
CA GLU A 236 -32.03 -4.02 -24.17
C GLU A 236 -32.85 -5.00 -23.32
N PHE A 237 -34.13 -5.18 -23.66
CA PHE A 237 -35.06 -6.10 -22.98
C PHE A 237 -35.37 -7.34 -23.83
N ASN A 238 -34.57 -7.62 -24.86
CA ASN A 238 -34.80 -8.71 -25.81
C ASN A 238 -36.20 -8.66 -26.46
N TYR A 239 -36.66 -7.45 -26.82
CA TYR A 239 -38.00 -7.21 -27.37
C TYR A 239 -39.08 -7.83 -26.49
N ASP A 240 -39.10 -7.37 -25.23
CA ASP A 240 -40.00 -7.82 -24.18
C ASP A 240 -39.93 -9.32 -23.89
N GLY A 241 -38.72 -9.84 -23.62
CA GLY A 241 -38.52 -11.27 -23.37
C GLY A 241 -38.84 -12.17 -24.58
N GLY A 242 -39.08 -11.60 -25.76
CA GLY A 242 -39.53 -12.30 -26.95
C GLY A 242 -41.05 -12.25 -27.18
N ASP A 243 -41.81 -11.43 -26.45
CA ASP A 243 -43.26 -11.31 -26.65
C ASP A 243 -43.61 -10.33 -27.79
N CYS A 244 -42.72 -9.40 -28.11
CA CYS A 244 -42.90 -8.42 -29.19
C CYS A 244 -42.35 -8.84 -30.56
N ILE A 245 -41.80 -10.05 -30.72
CA ILE A 245 -41.23 -10.53 -32.01
C ILE A 245 -42.24 -11.22 -32.93
N LEU A 246 -43.51 -11.32 -32.53
CA LEU A 246 -44.59 -11.94 -33.32
C LEU A 246 -45.62 -10.94 -33.89
N TYR A 247 -45.38 -9.63 -33.70
CA TYR A 247 -46.26 -8.54 -34.16
C TYR A 247 -45.57 -7.64 -35.19
#